data_AF-A0A2K8WZ03-F1
#
_entry.id   AF-A0A2K8WZ03-F1
#
_cell.length_a   1.000
_cell.length_b   1.000
_cell.length_c   1.000
_cell.angle_alpha   90.00
_cell.angle_beta   90.00
_cell.angle_gamma   90.00
#
_symmetry.space_group_name_H-M   'P 1'
#
loop_
_entity.id
_entity.type
_entity.pdbx_description
1 polymer ?
#
loop_
_entity_poly.entity_id
_entity_poly.type
_entity_poly.pdbx_seq_one_letter_code
_entity_poly.pdbx_strand_id
1 'polypeptide(L)'
;MKILQTILFLFSFSFCFSQQLTKSEFKKLIKESKKEERKSGFSYYSKIIANNKDSIFFKSDKVEIYSSNAVTSEKGFCRTIELKFLNNNNVNFIDCQTCKEPSFCYVSTDKTIYQYRIKETDNELYIFFTNNYNEMNFRIVSSMKNKLNSRNYYKIEMERIK
;
A
#
# COMPACT_ATOMS: atom_id res chain seq x y z
N MET A 1 -53.50 -17.09 10.56
CA MET A 1 -52.34 -16.21 10.82
C MET A 1 -51.24 -17.02 11.49
N LYS A 2 -49.96 -16.76 11.17
CA LYS A 2 -48.72 -17.45 11.66
C LYS A 2 -48.04 -18.47 10.72
N ILE A 3 -48.18 -18.34 9.39
CA ILE A 3 -47.30 -19.05 8.43
C ILE A 3 -46.47 -18.07 7.57
N LEU A 4 -46.67 -16.75 7.77
CA LEU A 4 -46.08 -15.71 6.93
C LEU A 4 -44.79 -15.07 7.49
N GLN A 5 -44.20 -15.60 8.56
CA GLN A 5 -43.15 -14.89 9.31
C GLN A 5 -41.77 -15.55 9.34
N THR A 6 -41.53 -16.67 8.65
CA THR A 6 -40.34 -17.49 8.95
C THR A 6 -39.35 -17.68 7.82
N ILE A 7 -39.61 -17.25 6.58
CA ILE A 7 -38.69 -17.56 5.46
C ILE A 7 -38.53 -16.36 4.51
N LEU A 8 -38.26 -15.19 5.06
CA LEU A 8 -37.54 -14.13 4.35
C LEU A 8 -36.43 -13.61 5.25
N PHE A 9 -35.61 -14.55 5.73
CA PHE A 9 -34.22 -14.27 6.09
C PHE A 9 -33.50 -13.95 4.78
N LEU A 10 -33.83 -12.80 4.20
CA LEU A 10 -33.05 -12.18 3.14
C LEU A 10 -31.68 -11.94 3.76
N PHE A 11 -30.81 -12.90 3.51
CA PHE A 11 -29.38 -12.75 3.57
C PHE A 11 -29.03 -11.44 2.88
N SER A 12 -28.95 -10.37 3.68
CA SER A 12 -28.18 -9.19 3.36
C SER A 12 -26.72 -9.61 3.42
N PHE A 13 -26.32 -10.44 2.44
CA PHE A 13 -24.95 -10.47 1.99
C PHE A 13 -24.69 -9.07 1.46
N SER A 14 -24.25 -8.19 2.36
CA SER A 14 -23.43 -7.04 2.02
C SER A 14 -22.20 -7.62 1.33
N PHE A 15 -22.31 -7.91 0.03
CA PHE A 15 -21.16 -8.15 -0.83
C PHE A 15 -20.35 -6.86 -0.74
N CYS A 16 -19.38 -6.86 0.17
CA CYS A 16 -18.37 -5.85 0.22
C CYS A 16 -17.53 -6.11 -1.03
N PHE A 17 -17.95 -5.54 -2.16
CA PHE A 17 -17.20 -5.58 -3.40
C PHE A 17 -15.87 -4.87 -3.13
N SER A 18 -14.84 -5.64 -2.80
CA SER A 18 -13.48 -5.14 -2.92
C SER A 18 -13.28 -4.81 -4.39
N GLN A 19 -13.24 -3.53 -4.71
CA GLN A 19 -12.92 -3.10 -6.06
C GLN A 19 -11.45 -3.35 -6.29
N GLN A 20 -11.16 -4.15 -7.32
CA GLN A 20 -9.80 -4.35 -7.78
C GLN A 20 -9.28 -3.02 -8.32
N LEU A 21 -8.18 -2.53 -7.74
CA LEU A 21 -7.58 -1.26 -8.12
C LEU A 21 -7.15 -1.32 -9.59
N THR A 22 -7.59 -0.37 -10.42
CA THR A 22 -7.15 -0.33 -11.81
C THR A 22 -5.69 0.15 -11.91
N LYS A 23 -5.02 -0.20 -13.01
CA LYS A 23 -3.66 0.30 -13.31
C LYS A 23 -3.59 1.83 -13.32
N SER A 24 -4.63 2.49 -13.83
CA SER A 24 -4.70 3.95 -13.91
C SER A 24 -4.79 4.59 -12.53
N GLU A 25 -5.60 4.02 -11.63
CA GLU A 25 -5.73 4.48 -10.25
C GLU A 25 -4.45 4.25 -9.47
N PHE A 26 -3.82 3.09 -9.63
CA PHE A 26 -2.56 2.81 -8.96
C PHE A 26 -1.43 3.75 -9.42
N LYS A 27 -1.34 4.00 -10.74
CA LYS A 27 -0.43 5.03 -11.29
C LYS A 27 -0.73 6.42 -10.74
N LYS A 28 -2.00 6.76 -10.54
CA LYS A 28 -2.40 8.04 -9.92
C LYS A 28 -1.91 8.12 -8.48
N LEU A 29 -2.03 7.05 -7.69
CA LEU A 29 -1.49 7.00 -6.32
C LEU A 29 0.04 7.22 -6.30
N ILE A 30 0.78 6.56 -7.19
CA ILE A 30 2.23 6.76 -7.34
C ILE A 30 2.57 8.20 -7.76
N LYS A 31 1.80 8.77 -8.69
CA LYS A 31 2.01 10.17 -9.11
C LYS A 31 1.75 11.14 -7.95
N GLU A 32 0.73 10.88 -7.16
CA GLU A 32 0.41 11.68 -5.98
C GLU A 32 1.45 11.54 -4.87
N SER A 33 2.05 10.37 -4.69
CA SER A 33 3.08 10.15 -3.65
C SER A 33 4.40 10.86 -3.92
N LYS A 34 4.65 11.24 -5.18
CA LYS A 34 5.85 11.99 -5.61
C LYS A 34 5.80 13.48 -5.32
N LYS A 35 4.61 14.04 -5.07
CA LYS A 35 4.44 15.48 -4.87
C LYS A 35 4.93 15.85 -3.49
N GLU A 36 5.91 16.76 -3.39
CA GLU A 36 6.46 17.24 -2.11
C GLU A 36 5.54 18.27 -1.43
N GLU A 37 4.78 19.05 -2.21
CA GLU A 37 3.78 20.00 -1.72
C GLU A 37 2.41 19.83 -2.41
N ARG A 38 1.34 20.07 -1.66
CA ARG A 38 -0.03 20.25 -2.17
C ARG A 38 -0.53 21.65 -1.79
N LYS A 39 -1.51 22.15 -2.55
CA LYS A 39 -2.25 23.39 -2.23
C LYS A 39 -2.84 23.43 -0.80
N SER A 40 -2.94 22.29 -0.12
CA SER A 40 -3.45 22.14 1.25
C SER A 40 -2.38 21.71 2.28
N GLY A 41 -1.09 21.94 2.01
CA GLY A 41 0.05 21.62 2.88
C GLY A 41 0.96 20.47 2.41
N PHE A 42 1.85 20.00 3.29
CA PHE A 42 2.92 19.02 2.99
C PHE A 42 2.43 17.64 2.50
N SER A 43 3.30 16.96 1.75
CA SER A 43 3.13 15.61 1.18
C SER A 43 2.95 14.47 2.17
N TYR A 44 3.11 14.71 3.47
CA TYR A 44 3.10 13.68 4.53
C TYR A 44 1.97 12.66 4.38
N TYR A 45 0.80 13.11 3.94
CA TYR A 45 -0.39 12.27 3.76
C TYR A 45 -0.43 11.43 2.48
N SER A 46 0.57 11.50 1.61
CA SER A 46 0.56 10.85 0.30
C SER A 46 1.68 9.84 0.11
N LYS A 47 2.52 9.61 1.13
CA LYS A 47 3.54 8.56 1.09
C LYS A 47 2.88 7.19 0.99
N ILE A 48 3.48 6.30 0.21
CA ILE A 48 3.11 4.89 0.16
C ILE A 48 3.99 4.15 1.15
N ILE A 49 3.38 3.52 2.14
CA ILE A 49 4.11 2.85 3.24
C ILE A 49 3.58 1.44 3.48
N ALA A 50 4.42 0.57 4.05
CA ALA A 50 4.05 -0.74 4.57
C ALA A 50 4.46 -0.86 6.04
N ASN A 51 3.76 -1.70 6.80
CA ASN A 51 4.28 -2.18 8.08
C ASN A 51 5.51 -3.07 7.84
N ASN A 52 6.55 -2.89 8.63
CA ASN A 52 7.77 -3.68 8.56
C ASN A 52 8.22 -4.22 9.92
N LYS A 53 7.30 -4.36 10.89
CA LYS A 53 7.57 -5.10 12.13
C LYS A 53 8.10 -6.49 11.78
N ASP A 54 9.19 -6.90 12.44
CA ASP A 54 9.85 -8.20 12.25
C ASP A 54 10.26 -8.49 10.79
N SER A 55 10.48 -7.44 9.98
CA SER A 55 10.81 -7.53 8.55
C SER A 55 9.70 -8.15 7.68
N ILE A 56 8.44 -8.04 8.10
CA ILE A 56 7.31 -8.70 7.45
C ILE A 56 7.15 -8.33 5.96
N PHE A 57 7.47 -7.09 5.58
CA PHE A 57 7.38 -6.65 4.18
C PHE A 57 8.28 -7.47 3.25
N PHE A 58 9.45 -7.91 3.74
CA PHE A 58 10.40 -8.68 2.95
C PHE A 58 10.18 -10.20 3.03
N LYS A 59 9.63 -10.69 4.13
CA LYS A 59 9.53 -12.14 4.42
C LYS A 59 8.16 -12.74 4.13
N SER A 60 7.10 -11.94 4.17
CA SER A 60 5.75 -12.44 4.01
C SER A 60 5.38 -12.65 2.54
N ASP A 61 4.55 -13.67 2.30
CA ASP A 61 3.87 -13.89 1.02
C ASP A 61 2.73 -12.89 0.82
N LYS A 62 2.18 -12.32 1.89
CA LYS A 62 1.11 -11.30 1.83
C LYS A 62 1.54 -10.03 2.55
N VAL A 63 1.39 -8.90 1.88
CA VAL A 63 1.80 -7.60 2.41
C VAL A 63 0.70 -6.57 2.17
N GLU A 64 0.67 -5.56 3.04
CA GLU A 64 -0.26 -4.44 2.92
C GLU A 64 0.53 -3.15 2.73
N ILE A 65 0.13 -2.37 1.73
CA ILE A 65 0.62 -1.00 1.56
C ILE A 65 -0.53 -0.01 1.75
N TYR A 66 -0.16 1.18 2.20
CA TYR A 66 -1.08 2.26 2.54
C TYR A 66 -0.66 3.52 1.82
N SER A 67 -1.59 4.17 1.12
CA SER A 67 -1.31 5.41 0.37
C SER A 67 -1.27 6.68 1.25
N SER A 68 -0.99 6.54 2.54
CA SER A 68 -0.87 7.66 3.47
C SER A 68 -0.02 7.32 4.69
N ASN A 69 0.94 8.18 5.04
CA ASN A 69 1.74 8.00 6.25
C ASN A 69 0.93 8.21 7.54
N ALA A 70 -0.22 8.89 7.48
CA ALA A 70 -1.07 9.11 8.66
C ALA A 70 -1.58 7.80 9.28
N VAL A 71 -1.57 6.71 8.52
CA VAL A 71 -1.92 5.37 9.01
C VAL A 71 -0.95 4.88 10.09
N THR A 72 0.31 5.35 10.08
CA THR A 72 1.31 4.94 11.08
C THR A 72 0.87 5.19 12.51
N SER A 73 0.30 6.37 12.80
CA SER A 73 -0.19 6.71 14.14
C SER A 73 -1.51 6.00 14.46
N GLU A 74 -2.43 5.88 13.48
CA GLU A 74 -3.71 5.16 13.65
C GLU A 74 -3.50 3.68 13.99
N LYS A 75 -2.56 3.02 13.31
CA LYS A 75 -2.29 1.58 13.45
C LYS A 75 -1.17 1.25 14.43
N GLY A 76 -0.48 2.25 14.99
CA GLY A 76 0.67 2.05 15.87
C GLY A 76 1.86 1.37 15.17
N PHE A 77 2.12 1.69 13.91
CA PHE A 77 3.27 1.13 13.20
C PHE A 77 4.57 1.75 13.70
N CYS A 78 5.40 0.92 14.32
CA CYS A 78 6.71 1.33 14.84
C CYS A 78 7.86 1.23 13.86
N ARG A 79 7.72 0.35 12.87
CA ARG A 79 8.70 0.15 11.80
C ARG A 79 7.96 0.08 10.47
N THR A 80 8.42 0.83 9.49
CA THR A 80 7.76 0.93 8.19
C THR A 80 8.75 0.87 7.04
N ILE A 81 8.31 0.37 5.89
CA ILE A 81 8.98 0.65 4.62
C ILE A 81 8.20 1.75 3.91
N GLU A 82 8.83 2.89 3.64
CA GLU A 82 8.35 3.88 2.68
C GLU A 82 8.78 3.46 1.27
N LEU A 83 7.81 3.28 0.37
CA LEU A 83 8.05 3.10 -1.05
C LEU A 83 8.14 4.49 -1.70
N LYS A 84 9.32 5.10 -1.64
CA LYS A 84 9.56 6.43 -2.20
C LYS A 84 9.79 6.34 -3.71
N PHE A 85 8.72 6.48 -4.48
CA PHE A 85 8.79 6.49 -5.94
C PHE A 85 9.52 7.74 -6.46
N LEU A 86 10.39 7.55 -7.45
CA LEU A 86 11.24 8.58 -8.06
C LEU A 86 10.79 8.87 -9.50
N ASN A 87 11.24 9.98 -10.09
CA ASN A 87 10.81 10.42 -11.42
C ASN A 87 11.30 9.51 -12.57
N ASN A 88 12.34 8.71 -12.35
CA ASN A 88 13.03 7.86 -13.34
C ASN A 88 12.59 6.39 -13.31
N ASN A 89 11.33 6.11 -12.99
CA ASN A 89 10.82 4.73 -12.80
C ASN A 89 11.58 3.89 -11.77
N ASN A 90 12.27 4.55 -10.85
CA ASN A 90 12.82 3.90 -9.66
C ASN A 90 11.92 4.12 -8.45
N VAL A 91 12.07 3.24 -7.47
CA VAL A 91 11.51 3.36 -6.14
C VAL A 91 12.59 3.04 -5.14
N ASN A 92 12.67 3.83 -4.09
CA ASN A 92 13.61 3.60 -2.99
C ASN A 92 12.82 3.11 -1.78
N PHE A 93 13.23 1.97 -1.23
CA PHE A 93 12.61 1.38 -0.05
C PHE A 93 13.33 1.90 1.19
N ILE A 94 12.72 2.87 1.86
CA ILE A 94 13.30 3.51 3.04
C ILE A 94 12.72 2.84 4.29
N ASP A 95 13.54 2.09 5.01
CA ASP A 95 13.16 1.47 6.28
C ASP A 95 13.29 2.50 7.40
N CYS A 96 12.20 2.78 8.08
CA CYS A 96 12.11 3.78 9.15
C CYS A 96 11.59 3.16 10.43
N GLN A 97 12.04 3.68 11.56
CA GLN A 97 11.60 3.34 12.89
C GLN A 97 11.23 4.63 13.65
N THR A 98 10.13 4.59 14.39
CA THR A 98 9.55 5.79 15.05
C THR A 98 9.15 5.62 16.52
N CYS A 99 9.06 4.40 17.05
CA CYS A 99 8.57 4.17 18.44
C CYS A 99 9.64 4.18 19.54
N LYS A 100 10.91 4.29 19.20
CA LYS A 100 12.07 4.32 20.09
C LYS A 100 12.85 5.57 19.72
N GLU A 101 13.22 6.37 20.71
CA GLU A 101 14.04 7.55 20.47
C GLU A 101 15.53 7.18 20.42
N PRO A 102 16.31 7.78 19.50
CA PRO A 102 15.86 8.67 18.45
C PRO A 102 15.13 7.92 17.33
N SER A 103 14.04 8.49 16.80
CA SER A 103 13.47 8.01 15.54
C SER A 103 14.50 8.10 14.41
N PHE A 104 14.62 7.07 13.58
CA PHE A 104 15.59 7.06 12.48
C PHE A 104 15.08 6.33 11.24
N CYS A 105 15.67 6.66 10.08
CA CYS A 105 15.50 5.93 8.84
C CYS A 105 16.86 5.47 8.33
N TYR A 106 16.92 4.24 7.80
CA TYR A 106 18.13 3.71 7.20
C TYR A 106 18.48 4.50 5.93
N VAL A 107 19.78 4.74 5.76
CA VAL A 107 20.30 5.46 4.59
C VAL A 107 20.07 4.62 3.33
N SER A 108 19.70 5.31 2.26
CA SER A 108 19.43 4.69 0.97
C SER A 108 20.72 4.13 0.37
N THR A 109 20.64 2.93 -0.18
CA THR A 109 21.75 2.27 -0.88
C THR A 109 21.27 1.76 -2.22
N ASP A 110 22.19 1.35 -3.09
CA ASP A 110 21.86 0.66 -4.33
C ASP A 110 21.01 -0.61 -4.11
N LYS A 111 21.20 -1.30 -2.98
CA LYS A 111 20.38 -2.46 -2.56
C LYS A 111 18.94 -2.12 -2.23
N THR A 112 18.63 -0.86 -1.91
CA THR A 112 17.26 -0.42 -1.55
C THR A 112 16.56 0.33 -2.67
N ILE A 113 17.28 0.62 -3.77
CA ILE A 113 16.72 1.27 -4.96
C ILE A 113 16.39 0.20 -5.99
N TYR A 114 15.14 0.17 -6.43
CA TYR A 114 14.61 -0.77 -7.41
C TYR A 114 14.10 0.00 -8.62
N GLN A 115 14.30 -0.55 -9.82
CA GLN A 115 13.44 -0.21 -10.95
C GLN A 115 12.06 -0.82 -10.70
N TYR A 116 10.99 -0.10 -10.98
CA TYR A 116 9.63 -0.64 -10.87
C TYR A 116 8.90 -0.66 -12.22
N ARG A 117 8.07 -1.69 -12.41
CA ARG A 117 7.18 -1.82 -13.57
C ARG A 117 5.79 -2.25 -13.12
N ILE A 118 4.76 -1.68 -13.74
CA ILE A 118 3.36 -2.05 -13.49
C ILE A 118 2.81 -2.73 -14.75
N LYS A 119 2.31 -3.95 -14.62
CA LYS A 119 1.65 -4.69 -15.71
C LYS A 119 0.22 -5.04 -15.33
N GLU A 120 -0.61 -5.16 -16.34
CA GLU A 120 -1.99 -5.64 -16.22
C GLU A 120 -2.15 -6.73 -17.26
N THR A 121 -2.55 -7.92 -16.84
CA THR A 121 -2.66 -9.12 -17.67
C THR A 121 -3.75 -9.99 -17.05
N ASP A 122 -4.63 -10.54 -17.88
CA ASP A 122 -5.76 -11.36 -17.43
C ASP A 122 -6.62 -10.70 -16.33
N ASN A 123 -6.85 -9.39 -16.46
CA ASN A 123 -7.54 -8.53 -15.49
C ASN A 123 -6.89 -8.47 -14.09
N GLU A 124 -5.67 -8.94 -13.95
CA GLU A 124 -4.89 -8.83 -12.72
C GLU A 124 -3.82 -7.75 -12.84
N LEU A 125 -3.62 -7.01 -11.75
CA LEU A 125 -2.66 -5.92 -11.66
C LEU A 125 -1.42 -6.37 -10.90
N TYR A 126 -0.25 -6.05 -11.45
CA TYR A 126 1.03 -6.50 -10.95
C TYR A 126 2.00 -5.33 -10.80
N ILE A 127 2.83 -5.37 -9.76
CA ILE A 127 4.00 -4.51 -9.60
C ILE A 127 5.26 -5.35 -9.41
N PHE A 128 6.26 -5.04 -10.21
CA PHE A 128 7.56 -5.71 -10.23
C PHE A 128 8.61 -4.72 -9.73
N PHE A 129 9.49 -5.17 -8.85
CA PHE A 129 10.62 -4.41 -8.34
C PHE A 129 11.90 -5.20 -8.56
N THR A 130 12.84 -4.65 -9.31
CA THR A 130 14.10 -5.34 -9.64
C THR A 130 15.29 -4.41 -9.46
N ASN A 131 16.38 -4.93 -8.90
CA ASN A 131 17.70 -4.32 -8.94
C ASN A 131 18.78 -5.39 -9.16
N ASN A 132 20.05 -5.02 -9.05
CA ASN A 132 21.16 -5.94 -9.28
C ASN A 132 21.30 -7.06 -8.22
N TYR A 133 20.50 -7.01 -7.15
CA TYR A 133 20.65 -7.88 -5.98
C TYR A 133 19.43 -8.76 -5.75
N ASN A 134 18.23 -8.21 -5.92
CA ASN A 134 16.97 -8.86 -5.58
C ASN A 134 15.87 -8.50 -6.58
N GLU A 135 14.92 -9.42 -6.68
CA GLU A 135 13.64 -9.22 -7.34
C GLU A 135 12.50 -9.41 -6.33
N MET A 136 11.51 -8.52 -6.36
CA MET A 136 10.32 -8.59 -5.54
C MET A 136 9.10 -8.25 -6.39
N ASN A 137 8.25 -9.24 -6.60
CA ASN A 137 7.10 -9.11 -7.47
C ASN A 137 5.82 -9.37 -6.68
N PHE A 138 4.80 -8.57 -6.96
CA PHE A 138 3.54 -8.67 -6.28
C PHE A 138 2.37 -8.58 -7.24
N ARG A 139 1.36 -9.42 -7.00
CA ARG A 139 0.00 -9.27 -7.52
C ARG A 139 -0.80 -8.40 -6.56
N ILE A 140 -1.55 -7.44 -7.08
CA ILE A 140 -2.49 -6.64 -6.30
C ILE A 140 -3.79 -7.43 -6.19
N VAL A 141 -4.09 -7.90 -4.97
CA VAL A 141 -5.22 -8.80 -4.70
C VAL A 141 -6.48 -8.00 -4.42
N SER A 142 -6.36 -6.96 -3.60
CA SER A 142 -7.52 -6.20 -3.14
C SER A 142 -7.14 -4.76 -2.87
N SER A 143 -8.12 -3.87 -2.97
CA SER A 143 -7.95 -2.50 -2.52
C SER A 143 -9.20 -2.01 -1.82
N MET A 144 -8.99 -1.16 -0.82
CA MET A 144 -10.06 -0.56 -0.04
C MET A 144 -9.74 0.91 0.20
N LYS A 145 -10.66 1.77 -0.25
CA LYS A 145 -10.61 3.20 0.04
C LYS A 145 -11.14 3.45 1.45
N ASN A 146 -10.31 4.04 2.28
CA ASN A 146 -10.59 4.40 3.65
C ASN A 146 -10.50 5.92 3.83
N LYS A 147 -10.99 6.42 4.97
CA LYS A 147 -10.95 7.84 5.32
C LYS A 147 -10.35 8.01 6.71
N LEU A 148 -9.33 8.86 6.82
CA LEU A 148 -8.68 9.25 8.08
C LEU A 148 -8.51 10.76 8.09
N ASN A 149 -8.96 11.44 9.16
CA ASN A 149 -8.86 12.90 9.32
C ASN A 149 -9.38 13.67 8.09
N SER A 150 -10.56 13.30 7.60
CA SER A 150 -11.18 13.88 6.40
C SER A 150 -10.44 13.68 5.08
N ARG A 151 -9.38 12.86 5.05
CA ARG A 151 -8.60 12.54 3.85
C ARG A 151 -8.78 11.08 3.47
N ASN A 152 -8.92 10.82 2.17
CA ASN A 152 -9.00 9.46 1.66
C ASN A 152 -7.61 8.84 1.52
N TYR A 153 -7.48 7.57 1.85
CA TYR A 153 -6.31 6.75 1.57
C TYR A 153 -6.73 5.37 1.08
N TYR A 154 -5.83 4.65 0.44
CA TYR A 154 -6.04 3.26 0.04
C TYR A 154 -5.25 2.34 0.93
N LYS A 155 -5.91 1.29 1.42
CA LYS A 155 -5.27 0.04 1.86
C LYS A 155 -5.22 -0.85 0.63
N ILE A 156 -4.05 -1.37 0.29
CA ILE A 156 -3.85 -2.25 -0.86
C ILE A 156 -3.19 -3.52 -0.35
N GLU A 157 -3.83 -4.66 -0.60
CA GLU A 157 -3.30 -5.97 -0.25
C GLU A 157 -2.59 -6.55 -1.48
N MET A 158 -1.38 -7.04 -1.26
CA MET A 158 -0.54 -7.59 -2.30
C MET A 158 -0.04 -8.97 -1.91
N GLU A 159 0.05 -9.85 -2.90
CA GLU A 159 0.55 -11.21 -2.74
C GLU A 159 1.83 -11.38 -3.56
N ARG A 160 2.87 -11.91 -2.93
CA ARG A 160 4.18 -12.14 -3.53
C ARG A 160 4.07 -13.24 -4.58
N ILE A 161 4.74 -13.02 -5.70
CA ILE A 161 4.84 -13.98 -6.79
C ILE A 161 6.26 -14.50 -6.79
N LYS A 162 6.40 -15.83 -6.86
CA LYS A 162 7.68 -16.53 -6.92
C LYS A 162 8.10 -16.73 -8.38
#